data_AF-A0A2W4LJD5-F1
#
_entry.id   AF-A0A2W4LJD5-F1
#
_cell.length_a   1.000
_cell.length_b   1.000
_cell.length_c   1.000
_cell.angle_alpha   90.00
_cell.angle_beta   90.00
_cell.angle_gamma   90.00
#
_symmetry.space_group_name_H-M   'P 1'
#
loop_
_entity.id
_entity.type
_entity.pdbx_description
1 polymer ?
#
loop_
_entity_poly.entity_id
_entity_poly.type
_entity_poly.pdbx_seq_one_letter_code
_entity_poly.pdbx_strand_id
1 'polypeptide(L)'
;MPTKTKIDLNRADEVQLRSIEGISRERARVLMEHRTGRGPFRSWDDVKAIPGFSDALVEKLREHAELKEDGSGTEDGGRGGAAPRAEASALEEEELEESLEAEEDFDEEEDEDEIRTLVALAQMDAEAAAAYEAAAELVYDDELKEALKAFGADHARHVTDIGRCLSELGESTEFAAPPPEESVFALLTSAVSALGPRAAVLSLVGNERFTNATYETALEFVSTPEARAVLEKNFEDEQRHLAWLIDYEKRLGPPEEVHEGPRA
;
A
#
# COMPACT_ATOMS: atom_id res chain seq x y z
N MET A 1 11.40 -30.85 -25.88
CA MET A 1 10.65 -29.88 -25.06
C MET A 1 10.55 -30.50 -23.67
N PRO A 2 11.28 -30.04 -22.66
CA PRO A 2 11.04 -30.53 -21.31
C PRO A 2 9.64 -30.08 -20.91
N THR A 3 8.86 -31.01 -20.37
CA THR A 3 7.50 -30.77 -19.89
C THR A 3 7.58 -29.95 -18.61
N LYS A 4 7.07 -28.71 -18.62
CA LYS A 4 6.94 -27.86 -17.44
C LYS A 4 6.13 -28.64 -16.39
N THR A 5 6.79 -29.09 -15.32
CA THR A 5 6.15 -29.85 -14.24
C THR A 5 5.17 -28.93 -13.52
N LYS A 6 3.88 -29.29 -13.49
CA LYS A 6 2.86 -28.50 -12.81
C LYS A 6 2.95 -28.71 -11.29
N ILE A 7 2.77 -27.64 -10.55
CA ILE A 7 2.78 -27.64 -9.07
C ILE A 7 1.44 -28.19 -8.56
N ASP A 8 1.47 -29.13 -7.63
CA ASP A 8 0.24 -29.67 -7.03
C ASP A 8 -0.26 -28.75 -5.91
N LEU A 9 -1.34 -28.00 -6.12
CA LEU A 9 -1.83 -27.00 -5.16
C LEU A 9 -2.16 -27.61 -3.78
N ASN A 10 -2.56 -28.88 -3.74
CA ASN A 10 -2.92 -29.57 -2.50
C ASN A 10 -1.71 -30.01 -1.69
N ARG A 11 -0.53 -30.11 -2.32
CA ARG A 11 0.70 -30.61 -1.69
C ARG A 11 1.84 -29.59 -1.68
N ALA A 12 1.73 -28.52 -2.46
CA ALA A 12 2.74 -27.49 -2.63
C ALA A 12 3.03 -26.76 -1.33
N ASP A 13 4.28 -26.59 -0.93
CA ASP A 13 4.63 -25.73 0.19
C ASP A 13 4.54 -24.24 -0.19
N GLU A 14 4.79 -23.35 0.78
CA GLU A 14 4.72 -21.90 0.58
C GLU A 14 5.62 -21.45 -0.58
N VAL A 15 6.84 -21.99 -0.61
CA VAL A 15 7.86 -21.73 -1.62
C VAL A 15 7.37 -22.13 -3.02
N GLN A 16 6.85 -23.36 -3.16
CA GLN A 16 6.31 -23.87 -4.42
C GLN A 16 5.08 -23.10 -4.91
N LEU A 17 4.24 -22.59 -4.00
CA LEU A 17 3.09 -21.77 -4.38
C LEU A 17 3.53 -20.39 -4.89
N ARG A 18 4.55 -19.80 -4.26
CA ARG A 18 5.11 -18.50 -4.63
C ARG A 18 5.82 -18.50 -5.98
N SER A 19 6.33 -19.65 -6.44
CA SER A 19 6.92 -19.79 -7.78
C SER A 19 5.90 -19.58 -8.92
N ILE A 20 4.62 -19.44 -8.59
CA ILE A 20 3.55 -19.14 -9.55
C ILE A 20 3.36 -17.64 -9.66
N GLU A 21 3.51 -17.11 -10.87
CA GLU A 21 3.35 -15.68 -11.17
C GLU A 21 2.02 -15.12 -10.63
N GLY A 22 2.12 -14.14 -9.73
CA GLY A 22 0.97 -13.48 -9.08
C GLY A 22 0.55 -14.08 -7.74
N ILE A 23 1.25 -15.10 -7.23
CA ILE A 23 1.05 -15.65 -5.89
C ILE A 23 2.09 -15.07 -4.93
N SER A 24 1.68 -14.05 -4.17
CA SER A 24 2.48 -13.49 -3.08
C SER A 24 2.52 -14.42 -1.87
N ARG A 25 3.42 -14.13 -0.92
CA ARG A 25 3.51 -14.81 0.38
C ARG A 25 2.16 -14.87 1.09
N GLU A 26 1.43 -13.76 1.11
CA GLU A 26 0.11 -13.67 1.73
C GLU A 26 -0.89 -14.60 1.04
N ARG A 27 -0.91 -14.62 -0.29
CA ARG A 27 -1.78 -15.51 -1.08
C ARG A 27 -1.42 -16.98 -0.90
N ALA A 28 -0.13 -17.31 -0.87
CA ALA A 28 0.36 -18.66 -0.59
C ALA A 28 -0.06 -19.13 0.80
N ARG A 29 0.09 -18.28 1.82
CA ARG A 29 -0.39 -18.55 3.20
C ARG A 29 -1.88 -18.76 3.26
N VAL A 30 -2.67 -17.94 2.57
CA VAL A 30 -4.12 -18.09 2.52
C VAL A 30 -4.51 -19.43 1.85
N LEU A 31 -3.82 -19.85 0.78
CA LEU A 31 -4.04 -21.16 0.15
C LEU A 31 -3.71 -22.31 1.13
N MET A 32 -2.59 -22.20 1.85
CA MET A 32 -2.17 -23.19 2.83
C MET A 32 -3.11 -23.26 4.04
N GLU A 33 -3.50 -22.13 4.60
CA GLU A 33 -4.44 -22.05 5.70
C GLU A 33 -5.81 -22.61 5.28
N HIS A 34 -6.26 -22.29 4.07
CA HIS A 34 -7.51 -22.82 3.54
C HIS A 34 -7.48 -24.34 3.44
N ARG A 35 -6.42 -24.95 2.88
CA ARG A 35 -6.34 -26.42 2.79
C ARG A 35 -6.17 -27.10 4.15
N THR A 36 -5.46 -26.48 5.08
CA THR A 36 -5.28 -27.01 6.44
C THR A 36 -6.56 -26.91 7.27
N GLY A 37 -7.35 -25.85 7.08
CA GLY A 37 -8.59 -25.61 7.83
C GLY A 37 -9.85 -26.23 7.22
N ARG A 38 -9.98 -26.25 5.89
CA ARG A 38 -11.19 -26.69 5.16
C ARG A 38 -11.00 -27.98 4.36
N GLY A 39 -9.77 -28.49 4.29
CA GLY A 39 -9.41 -29.68 3.51
C GLY A 39 -8.93 -29.32 2.10
N PRO A 40 -8.45 -30.32 1.33
CA PRO A 40 -7.84 -30.09 0.02
C PRO A 40 -8.83 -29.46 -0.97
N PHE A 41 -8.30 -28.65 -1.87
CA PHE A 41 -9.03 -28.08 -3.00
C PHE A 41 -9.49 -29.19 -3.94
N ARG A 42 -10.80 -29.26 -4.21
CA ARG A 42 -11.41 -30.24 -5.11
C ARG A 42 -11.69 -29.65 -6.48
N SER A 43 -11.82 -28.34 -6.55
CA SER A 43 -12.06 -27.60 -7.77
C SER A 43 -11.37 -26.24 -7.72
N TRP A 44 -11.17 -25.65 -8.89
CA TRP A 44 -10.70 -24.28 -9.01
C TRP A 44 -11.74 -23.25 -8.53
N ASP A 45 -13.02 -23.64 -8.46
CA ASP A 45 -14.06 -22.80 -7.85
C ASP A 45 -13.84 -22.67 -6.33
N ASP A 46 -13.26 -23.69 -5.69
CA ASP A 46 -12.87 -23.62 -4.27
C ASP A 46 -11.74 -22.60 -4.04
N VAL A 47 -10.81 -22.50 -5.00
CA VAL A 47 -9.72 -21.51 -4.97
C VAL A 47 -10.27 -20.11 -5.21
N LYS A 48 -11.20 -19.95 -6.16
CA LYS A 48 -11.88 -18.68 -6.45
C LYS A 48 -12.74 -18.16 -5.28
N ALA A 49 -13.25 -19.06 -4.44
CA ALA A 49 -14.03 -18.70 -3.27
C ALA A 49 -13.20 -18.02 -2.16
N ILE A 50 -11.86 -18.03 -2.29
CA ILE A 50 -10.95 -17.39 -1.35
C ILE A 50 -10.92 -15.87 -1.61
N PRO A 51 -11.12 -15.03 -0.58
CA PRO A 51 -10.95 -13.58 -0.70
C PRO A 51 -9.55 -13.23 -1.25
N GLY A 52 -9.51 -12.41 -2.30
CA GLY A 52 -8.26 -12.02 -2.97
C GLY A 52 -7.86 -12.90 -4.17
N PHE A 53 -8.61 -13.97 -4.48
CA PHE A 53 -8.39 -14.82 -5.65
C PHE A 53 -9.40 -14.51 -6.76
N SER A 54 -9.01 -13.61 -7.68
CA SER A 54 -9.83 -13.22 -8.83
C SER A 54 -9.79 -14.25 -9.96
N ASP A 55 -10.73 -14.16 -10.91
CA ASP A 55 -10.78 -15.03 -12.10
C ASP A 55 -9.46 -15.02 -12.90
N ALA A 56 -8.86 -13.85 -13.05
CA ALA A 56 -7.60 -13.70 -13.76
C ALA A 56 -6.45 -14.43 -13.07
N LEU A 57 -6.42 -14.40 -11.72
CA LEU A 57 -5.38 -15.07 -10.94
C LEU A 57 -5.57 -16.60 -10.94
N VAL A 58 -6.81 -17.07 -10.85
CA VAL A 58 -7.11 -18.52 -10.89
C VAL A 58 -6.76 -19.12 -12.25
N GLU A 59 -6.92 -18.37 -13.34
CA GLU A 59 -6.52 -18.84 -14.66
C GLU A 59 -4.99 -18.94 -14.79
N LYS A 60 -4.23 -17.98 -14.24
CA LYS A 60 -2.77 -18.09 -14.14
C LYS A 60 -2.33 -19.29 -13.30
N LEU A 61 -2.99 -19.51 -12.16
CA LEU A 61 -2.75 -20.70 -11.33
C LEU A 61 -2.99 -22.00 -12.11
N ARG A 62 -4.02 -22.07 -12.96
CA ARG A 62 -4.30 -23.27 -13.79
C ARG A 62 -3.21 -23.59 -14.81
N GLU A 63 -2.52 -22.57 -15.29
CA GLU A 63 -1.44 -22.72 -16.26
C GLU A 63 -0.20 -23.36 -15.62
N HIS A 64 0.05 -23.07 -14.33
CA HIS A 64 1.27 -23.46 -13.61
C HIS A 64 1.06 -24.53 -12.53
N ALA A 65 -0.18 -24.73 -12.08
CA ALA A 65 -0.56 -25.68 -11.04
C ALA A 65 -1.68 -26.63 -11.50
N GLU A 66 -1.81 -27.72 -10.75
CA GLU A 66 -2.83 -28.75 -10.94
C GLU A 66 -3.43 -29.16 -9.60
N LEU A 67 -4.66 -29.68 -9.65
CA LEU A 67 -5.36 -30.27 -8.51
C LEU A 67 -5.31 -31.78 -8.66
N LYS A 68 -4.45 -32.46 -7.90
CA LYS A 68 -4.49 -33.93 -7.81
C LYS A 68 -5.46 -34.35 -6.71
N GLU A 69 -6.27 -35.37 -7.00
CA GLU A 69 -7.14 -35.97 -5.99
C GLU A 69 -6.31 -36.82 -5.02
N ASP A 70 -6.50 -36.60 -3.71
CA ASP A 70 -6.06 -37.54 -2.70
C ASP A 70 -6.89 -38.83 -2.83
N GLY A 71 -6.25 -39.89 -3.30
CA GLY A 71 -6.78 -41.25 -3.24
C GLY A 71 -7.04 -41.62 -1.78
N SER A 72 -8.30 -41.68 -1.39
CA SER A 72 -8.71 -42.21 -0.08
C SER A 72 -8.28 -43.67 0.06
N GLY A 73 -7.55 -44.03 1.11
CA GLY A 73 -7.29 -45.43 1.46
C GLY A 73 -6.26 -45.61 2.58
N THR A 74 -6.75 -45.86 3.79
CA THR A 74 -6.03 -46.47 4.92
C THR A 74 -5.26 -47.73 4.51
N GLU A 75 -4.01 -47.90 4.98
CA GLU A 75 -3.54 -49.15 5.60
C GLU A 75 -2.16 -49.03 6.27
N ASP A 76 -2.05 -49.77 7.37
CA ASP A 76 -0.94 -49.96 8.31
C ASP A 76 0.09 -50.98 7.79
N GLY A 77 1.35 -50.85 8.22
CA GLY A 77 2.31 -51.97 8.28
C GLY A 77 3.52 -51.96 7.34
N GLY A 78 4.71 -51.79 7.92
CA GLY A 78 5.81 -52.74 7.68
C GLY A 78 6.92 -52.40 6.68
N ARG A 79 7.98 -51.76 7.19
CA ARG A 79 9.42 -52.13 7.08
C ARG A 79 9.96 -52.69 5.75
N GLY A 80 10.87 -51.92 5.13
CA GLY A 80 12.07 -52.49 4.53
C GLY A 80 12.59 -51.83 3.25
N GLY A 81 13.78 -51.24 3.34
CA GLY A 81 14.84 -51.52 2.36
C GLY A 81 15.21 -50.44 1.35
N ALA A 82 16.36 -49.83 1.65
CA ALA A 82 17.43 -49.44 0.72
C ALA A 82 17.19 -48.31 -0.30
N ALA A 83 17.91 -47.22 -0.06
CA ALA A 83 18.26 -46.20 -1.06
C ALA A 83 19.00 -46.80 -2.28
N PRO A 84 19.06 -46.03 -3.37
CA PRO A 84 20.35 -45.50 -3.77
C PRO A 84 20.33 -43.97 -3.78
N ARG A 85 21.21 -43.39 -2.98
CA ARG A 85 21.52 -41.95 -2.92
C ARG A 85 22.84 -41.78 -3.66
N ALA A 86 22.85 -41.03 -4.76
CA ALA A 86 24.07 -40.36 -5.26
C ALA A 86 23.84 -39.35 -6.41
N GLU A 87 22.75 -39.41 -7.19
CA GLU A 87 22.59 -38.51 -8.36
C GLU A 87 21.37 -37.57 -8.30
N ALA A 88 20.47 -37.74 -7.32
CA ALA A 88 19.33 -36.84 -7.12
C ALA A 88 19.72 -35.53 -6.40
N SER A 89 20.81 -35.51 -5.61
CA SER A 89 21.07 -34.35 -4.74
C SER A 89 21.61 -33.14 -5.48
N ALA A 90 22.26 -33.30 -6.63
CA ALA A 90 22.81 -32.15 -7.36
C ALA A 90 21.72 -31.34 -8.07
N LEU A 91 20.70 -32.02 -8.63
CA LEU A 91 19.55 -31.35 -9.26
C LEU A 91 18.59 -30.76 -8.22
N GLU A 92 18.41 -31.45 -7.09
CA GLU A 92 17.62 -30.93 -5.95
C GLU A 92 18.32 -29.75 -5.24
N GLU A 93 19.66 -29.71 -5.19
CA GLU A 93 20.42 -28.57 -4.65
C GLU A 93 20.35 -27.36 -5.60
N GLU A 94 20.49 -27.56 -6.93
CA GLU A 94 20.37 -26.49 -7.94
C GLU A 94 18.95 -25.89 -7.98
N GLU A 95 17.89 -26.71 -7.97
CA GLU A 95 16.49 -26.23 -7.92
C GLU A 95 16.20 -25.47 -6.62
N LEU A 96 16.84 -25.86 -5.51
CA LEU A 96 16.66 -25.20 -4.22
C LEU A 96 17.41 -23.87 -4.16
N GLU A 97 18.64 -23.80 -4.70
CA GLU A 97 19.39 -22.55 -4.87
C GLU A 97 18.64 -21.58 -5.79
N GLU A 98 18.14 -22.03 -6.95
CA GLU A 98 17.34 -21.21 -7.88
C GLU A 98 16.02 -20.74 -7.22
N SER A 99 15.41 -21.55 -6.36
CA SER A 99 14.22 -21.14 -5.60
C SER A 99 14.53 -20.11 -4.50
N LEU A 100 15.69 -20.23 -3.83
CA LEU A 100 16.11 -19.29 -2.79
C LEU A 100 16.52 -17.96 -3.41
N GLU A 101 17.27 -17.98 -4.51
CA GLU A 101 17.60 -16.77 -5.28
C GLU A 101 16.33 -16.08 -5.79
N ALA A 102 15.33 -16.84 -6.28
CA ALA A 102 14.05 -16.26 -6.69
C ALA A 102 13.20 -15.73 -5.52
N GLU A 103 13.33 -16.31 -4.31
CA GLU A 103 12.69 -15.77 -3.10
C GLU A 103 13.38 -14.50 -2.60
N GLU A 104 14.71 -14.44 -2.65
CA GLU A 104 15.50 -13.25 -2.31
C GLU A 104 15.23 -12.11 -3.29
N ASP A 105 15.28 -12.34 -4.60
CA ASP A 105 14.98 -11.33 -5.63
C ASP A 105 13.55 -10.77 -5.49
N PHE A 106 12.58 -11.62 -5.14
CA PHE A 106 11.19 -11.20 -4.97
C PHE A 106 10.95 -10.43 -3.66
N ASP A 107 11.55 -10.86 -2.55
CA ASP A 107 11.48 -10.12 -1.28
C ASP A 107 12.17 -8.74 -1.42
N GLU A 108 13.26 -8.64 -2.20
CA GLU A 108 13.91 -7.36 -2.55
C GLU A 108 13.00 -6.45 -3.40
N GLU A 109 12.30 -6.98 -4.42
CA GLU A 109 11.34 -6.19 -5.22
C GLU A 109 10.14 -5.66 -4.38
N GLU A 110 9.58 -6.47 -3.47
CA GLU A 110 8.50 -6.04 -2.56
C GLU A 110 8.97 -4.92 -1.61
N ASP A 111 10.16 -5.05 -1.02
CA ASP A 111 10.75 -4.01 -0.15
C ASP A 111 11.02 -2.72 -0.93
N GLU A 112 11.50 -2.80 -2.18
CA GLU A 112 11.72 -1.63 -3.03
C GLU A 112 10.43 -0.88 -3.34
N ASP A 113 9.31 -1.58 -3.58
CA ASP A 113 8.01 -0.96 -3.87
C ASP A 113 7.38 -0.33 -2.61
N GLU A 114 7.53 -0.97 -1.44
CA GLU A 114 7.15 -0.40 -0.15
C GLU A 114 7.95 0.89 0.12
N ILE A 115 9.27 0.86 -0.05
CA ILE A 115 10.15 2.02 0.08
C ILE A 115 9.70 3.15 -0.86
N ARG A 116 9.51 2.88 -2.16
CA ARG A 116 9.09 3.90 -3.14
C ARG A 116 7.77 4.55 -2.73
N THR A 117 6.83 3.75 -2.23
CA THR A 117 5.53 4.21 -1.75
C THR A 117 5.66 5.14 -0.54
N LEU A 118 6.43 4.72 0.47
CA LEU A 118 6.67 5.51 1.69
C LEU A 118 7.42 6.81 1.39
N VAL A 119 8.41 6.78 0.49
CA VAL A 119 9.14 7.98 0.02
C VAL A 119 8.18 8.97 -0.64
N ALA A 120 7.33 8.50 -1.55
CA ALA A 120 6.37 9.36 -2.25
C ALA A 120 5.36 9.98 -1.28
N LEU A 121 4.89 9.22 -0.29
CA LEU A 121 3.95 9.67 0.72
C LEU A 121 4.58 10.73 1.63
N ALA A 122 5.81 10.50 2.12
CA ALA A 122 6.54 11.46 2.94
C ALA A 122 6.82 12.77 2.18
N GLN A 123 7.15 12.71 0.89
CA GLN A 123 7.34 13.90 0.07
C GLN A 123 6.03 14.68 -0.11
N MET A 124 4.92 13.98 -0.30
CA MET A 124 3.60 14.61 -0.43
C MET A 124 3.14 15.26 0.89
N ASP A 125 3.38 14.64 2.05
CA ASP A 125 3.09 15.26 3.35
C ASP A 125 3.99 16.46 3.62
N ALA A 126 5.25 16.43 3.19
CA ALA A 126 6.14 17.57 3.26
C ALA A 126 5.62 18.76 2.45
N GLU A 127 5.14 18.50 1.23
CA GLU A 127 4.46 19.49 0.36
C GLU A 127 3.18 20.03 0.99
N ALA A 128 2.35 19.16 1.58
CA ALA A 128 1.12 19.55 2.27
C ALA A 128 1.44 20.44 3.48
N ALA A 129 2.41 20.06 4.32
CA ALA A 129 2.85 20.85 5.46
C ALA A 129 3.25 22.28 5.05
N ALA A 130 4.03 22.43 3.97
CA ALA A 130 4.41 23.73 3.43
C ALA A 130 3.20 24.54 2.94
N ALA A 131 2.21 23.89 2.32
CA ALA A 131 0.98 24.56 1.86
C ALA A 131 0.13 25.09 3.01
N TYR A 132 0.02 24.33 4.11
CA TYR A 132 -0.67 24.76 5.32
C TYR A 132 0.03 25.94 6.00
N GLU A 133 1.36 25.89 6.13
CA GLU A 133 2.13 27.01 6.69
C GLU A 133 1.93 28.28 5.86
N ALA A 134 2.05 28.19 4.53
CA ALA A 134 1.85 29.32 3.64
C ALA A 134 0.42 29.87 3.71
N ALA A 135 -0.60 29.02 3.76
CA ALA A 135 -1.98 29.44 3.89
C ALA A 135 -2.26 30.12 5.24
N ALA A 136 -1.71 29.59 6.34
CA ALA A 136 -1.89 30.13 7.69
C ALA A 136 -1.33 31.57 7.83
N GLU A 137 -0.31 31.92 7.05
CA GLU A 137 0.25 33.28 7.02
C GLU A 137 -0.63 34.29 6.27
N LEU A 138 -1.47 33.82 5.34
CA LEU A 138 -2.28 34.67 4.46
C LEU A 138 -3.72 34.87 4.95
N VAL A 139 -4.23 33.98 5.80
CA VAL A 139 -5.59 34.08 6.34
C VAL A 139 -5.65 34.97 7.58
N TYR A 140 -6.77 35.70 7.70
CA TYR A 140 -7.04 36.60 8.84
C TYR A 140 -8.00 36.02 9.88
N ASP A 141 -8.76 34.98 9.53
CA ASP A 141 -9.70 34.34 10.47
C ASP A 141 -8.92 33.50 11.50
N ASP A 142 -9.10 33.78 12.78
CA ASP A 142 -8.34 33.16 13.87
C ASP A 142 -8.65 31.66 14.02
N GLU A 143 -9.92 31.25 13.83
CA GLU A 143 -10.31 29.84 13.91
C GLU A 143 -9.64 29.04 12.79
N LEU A 144 -9.71 29.57 11.56
CA LEU A 144 -9.04 28.99 10.40
C LEU A 144 -7.54 28.95 10.59
N LYS A 145 -6.92 30.07 10.98
CA LYS A 145 -5.46 30.16 11.13
C LYS A 145 -4.92 29.11 12.11
N GLU A 146 -5.57 28.93 13.25
CA GLU A 146 -5.13 27.96 14.25
C GLU A 146 -5.38 26.52 13.77
N ALA A 147 -6.48 26.25 13.06
CA ALA A 147 -6.71 24.95 12.44
C ALA A 147 -5.65 24.62 11.38
N LEU A 148 -5.33 25.56 10.48
CA LEU A 148 -4.33 25.37 9.44
C LEU A 148 -2.94 25.08 10.01
N LYS A 149 -2.54 25.78 11.07
CA LYS A 149 -1.27 25.49 11.77
C LYS A 149 -1.27 24.10 12.40
N ALA A 150 -2.39 23.68 13.00
CA ALA A 150 -2.50 22.36 13.59
C ALA A 150 -2.39 21.26 12.54
N PHE A 151 -3.06 21.41 11.40
CA PHE A 151 -3.01 20.44 10.30
C PHE A 151 -1.63 20.40 9.65
N GLY A 152 -1.00 21.55 9.42
CA GLY A 152 0.40 21.60 8.96
C GLY A 152 1.38 20.90 9.92
N ALA A 153 1.17 21.02 11.23
CA ALA A 153 1.96 20.29 12.23
C ALA A 153 1.67 18.78 12.25
N ASP A 154 0.43 18.37 11.96
CA ASP A 154 0.08 16.96 11.78
C ASP A 154 0.83 16.37 10.56
N HIS A 155 0.82 17.03 9.40
CA HIS A 155 1.61 16.59 8.24
C HIS A 155 3.11 16.51 8.53
N ALA A 156 3.69 17.52 9.20
CA ALA A 156 5.10 17.47 9.58
C ALA A 156 5.42 16.28 10.50
N ARG A 157 4.48 15.87 11.36
CA ARG A 157 4.59 14.63 12.14
C ARG A 157 4.51 13.41 11.22
N HIS A 158 3.60 13.36 10.25
CA HIS A 158 3.49 12.24 9.32
C HIS A 158 4.79 11.98 8.58
N VAL A 159 5.44 13.03 8.08
CA VAL A 159 6.79 12.96 7.46
C VAL A 159 7.79 12.30 8.40
N THR A 160 7.78 12.68 9.68
CA THR A 160 8.69 12.12 10.69
C THR A 160 8.37 10.65 11.00
N ASP A 161 7.10 10.30 11.11
CA ASP A 161 6.66 8.93 11.41
C ASP A 161 6.94 7.98 10.22
N ILE A 162 6.73 8.42 8.98
CA ILE A 162 7.08 7.66 7.77
C ILE A 162 8.61 7.54 7.63
N GLY A 163 9.37 8.61 7.91
CA GLY A 163 10.83 8.57 7.89
C GLY A 163 11.43 7.54 8.87
N ARG A 164 10.76 7.28 10.00
CA ARG A 164 11.13 6.19 10.92
C ARG A 164 10.94 4.82 10.27
N CYS A 165 9.82 4.60 9.57
CA CYS A 165 9.55 3.35 8.86
C CYS A 165 10.60 3.10 7.77
N LEU A 166 10.92 4.14 6.99
CA LEU A 166 11.99 4.06 5.97
C LEU A 166 13.36 3.73 6.56
N SER A 167 13.69 4.30 7.72
CA SER A 167 14.95 4.00 8.42
C SER A 167 15.06 2.53 8.86
N GLU A 168 13.93 1.91 9.22
CA GLU A 168 13.87 0.49 9.59
C GLU A 168 14.03 -0.43 8.38
N LEU A 169 13.61 0.02 7.19
CA LEU A 169 13.84 -0.63 5.89
C LEU A 169 15.24 -0.37 5.31
N GLY A 170 16.14 0.25 6.08
CA GLY A 170 17.52 0.52 5.66
C GLY A 170 17.69 1.77 4.79
N GLU A 171 16.61 2.53 4.54
CA GLU A 171 16.62 3.79 3.82
C GLU A 171 16.82 4.98 4.77
N SER A 172 17.95 5.67 4.60
CA SER A 172 18.29 6.85 5.41
C SER A 172 18.13 8.11 4.58
N THR A 173 16.88 8.45 4.26
CA THR A 173 16.54 9.73 3.61
C THR A 173 15.97 10.69 4.65
N GLU A 174 16.55 11.90 4.73
CA GLU A 174 15.99 12.99 5.53
C GLU A 174 14.86 13.65 4.74
N PHE A 175 13.63 13.51 5.22
CA PHE A 175 12.47 14.22 4.67
C PHE A 175 12.15 15.43 5.54
N ALA A 176 12.00 16.58 4.89
CA ALA A 176 11.58 17.81 5.54
C ALA A 176 10.65 18.57 4.60
N ALA A 177 9.73 19.35 5.18
CA ALA A 177 8.92 20.30 4.44
C ALA A 177 9.85 21.19 3.59
N PRO A 178 9.68 21.25 2.27
CA PRO A 178 10.47 22.14 1.44
C PRO A 178 10.12 23.61 1.75
N PRO A 179 11.01 24.55 1.44
CA PRO A 179 10.66 25.97 1.44
C PRO A 179 9.38 26.22 0.61
N PRO A 180 8.46 27.10 1.04
CA PRO A 180 7.20 27.33 0.34
C PRO A 180 7.35 27.70 -1.16
N GLU A 181 8.46 28.36 -1.53
CA GLU A 181 8.79 28.70 -2.92
C GLU A 181 9.18 27.50 -3.81
N GLU A 182 9.60 26.39 -3.20
CA GLU A 182 9.98 25.14 -3.89
C GLU A 182 8.84 24.12 -3.86
N SER A 183 7.86 24.30 -2.97
CA SER A 183 6.65 23.48 -2.87
C SER A 183 5.64 23.79 -3.98
N VAL A 184 5.24 22.78 -4.74
CA VAL A 184 4.17 22.91 -5.73
C VAL A 184 2.82 23.21 -5.05
N PHE A 185 2.53 22.54 -3.93
CA PHE A 185 1.27 22.73 -3.21
C PHE A 185 1.20 24.11 -2.56
N ALA A 186 2.28 24.57 -1.93
CA ALA A 186 2.33 25.88 -1.29
C ALA A 186 2.31 27.01 -2.31
N LEU A 187 2.99 26.87 -3.45
CA LEU A 187 2.95 27.86 -4.52
C LEU A 187 1.53 28.04 -5.06
N LEU A 188 0.84 26.93 -5.37
CA LEU A 188 -0.55 26.96 -5.82
C LEU A 188 -1.46 27.58 -4.75
N THR A 189 -1.34 27.11 -3.51
CA THR A 189 -2.17 27.55 -2.38
C THR A 189 -1.98 29.04 -2.08
N SER A 190 -0.74 29.52 -2.08
CA SER A 190 -0.41 30.94 -1.91
C SER A 190 -1.00 31.80 -3.02
N ALA A 191 -0.87 31.36 -4.28
CA ALA A 191 -1.38 32.10 -5.44
C ALA A 191 -2.89 32.30 -5.38
N VAL A 192 -3.65 31.26 -5.01
CA VAL A 192 -5.12 31.35 -4.94
C VAL A 192 -5.63 31.97 -3.65
N SER A 193 -4.86 31.95 -2.56
CA SER A 193 -5.23 32.58 -1.28
C SER A 193 -5.43 34.10 -1.41
N ALA A 194 -4.80 34.74 -2.38
CA ALA A 194 -5.04 36.15 -2.72
C ALA A 194 -6.49 36.43 -3.18
N LEU A 195 -7.24 35.41 -3.61
CA LEU A 195 -8.66 35.50 -3.98
C LEU A 195 -9.60 35.42 -2.76
N GLY A 196 -9.04 35.27 -1.56
CA GLY A 196 -9.75 35.29 -0.29
C GLY A 196 -9.81 33.92 0.41
N PRO A 197 -10.34 33.88 1.65
CA PRO A 197 -10.31 32.68 2.51
C PRO A 197 -10.96 31.45 1.89
N ARG A 198 -12.04 31.62 1.12
CA ARG A 198 -12.71 30.50 0.44
C ARG A 198 -11.81 29.83 -0.59
N ALA A 199 -11.05 30.62 -1.36
CA ALA A 199 -10.14 30.07 -2.37
C ALA A 199 -8.98 29.31 -1.72
N ALA A 200 -8.44 29.83 -0.62
CA ALA A 200 -7.44 29.12 0.19
C ALA A 200 -7.98 27.76 0.69
N VAL A 201 -9.16 27.76 1.30
CA VAL A 201 -9.80 26.53 1.82
C VAL A 201 -10.08 25.53 0.70
N LEU A 202 -10.58 25.98 -0.46
CA LEU A 202 -10.83 25.08 -1.59
C LEU A 202 -9.54 24.49 -2.18
N SER A 203 -8.44 25.25 -2.19
CA SER A 203 -7.11 24.75 -2.56
C SER A 203 -6.71 23.60 -1.63
N LEU A 204 -6.80 23.83 -0.32
CA LEU A 204 -6.44 22.84 0.69
C LEU A 204 -7.36 21.62 0.65
N VAL A 205 -8.67 21.78 0.42
CA VAL A 205 -9.58 20.64 0.18
C VAL A 205 -9.14 19.81 -1.03
N GLY A 206 -8.59 20.45 -2.06
CA GLY A 206 -8.00 19.76 -3.20
C GLY A 206 -6.78 18.93 -2.80
N ASN A 207 -5.86 19.54 -2.04
CA ASN A 207 -4.68 18.87 -1.50
C ASN A 207 -5.10 17.67 -0.62
N GLU A 208 -6.01 17.88 0.34
CA GLU A 208 -6.50 16.83 1.22
C GLU A 208 -7.13 15.66 0.49
N ARG A 209 -7.93 15.92 -0.56
CA ARG A 209 -8.49 14.82 -1.36
C ARG A 209 -7.40 14.02 -2.07
N PHE A 210 -6.36 14.71 -2.54
CA PHE A 210 -5.23 14.08 -3.18
C PHE A 210 -4.42 13.26 -2.16
N THR A 211 -4.13 13.81 -0.99
CA THR A 211 -3.42 13.09 0.08
C THR A 211 -4.21 11.86 0.54
N ASN A 212 -5.51 12.01 0.81
CA ASN A 212 -6.40 10.90 1.19
C ASN A 212 -6.38 9.75 0.15
N ALA A 213 -6.47 10.08 -1.15
CA ALA A 213 -6.43 9.06 -2.21
C ALA A 213 -5.07 8.37 -2.30
N THR A 214 -3.97 9.11 -2.07
CA THR A 214 -2.62 8.54 -2.03
C THR A 214 -2.43 7.64 -0.82
N TYR A 215 -2.94 8.01 0.36
CA TYR A 215 -2.94 7.16 1.55
C TYR A 215 -3.75 5.86 1.33
N GLU A 216 -4.94 5.96 0.76
CA GLU A 216 -5.77 4.79 0.43
C GLU A 216 -5.03 3.82 -0.50
N THR A 217 -4.36 4.36 -1.52
CA THR A 217 -3.55 3.56 -2.46
C THR A 217 -2.32 2.98 -1.76
N ALA A 218 -1.58 3.76 -0.97
CA ALA A 218 -0.36 3.34 -0.30
C ALA A 218 -0.57 2.15 0.65
N LEU A 219 -1.74 2.09 1.31
CA LEU A 219 -2.11 0.98 2.20
C LEU A 219 -2.25 -0.38 1.50
N GLU A 220 -2.25 -0.43 0.18
CA GLU A 220 -2.21 -1.66 -0.62
C GLU A 220 -0.78 -2.19 -0.84
N PHE A 221 0.24 -1.35 -0.66
CA PHE A 221 1.65 -1.67 -0.96
C PHE A 221 2.53 -1.80 0.28
N VAL A 222 2.06 -1.38 1.46
CA VAL A 222 2.79 -1.61 2.73
C VAL A 222 2.46 -2.98 3.32
N SER A 223 3.53 -3.73 3.58
CA SER A 223 3.50 -5.11 4.07
C SER A 223 3.77 -5.17 5.57
N THR A 224 4.61 -4.26 6.08
CA THR A 224 5.02 -4.26 7.48
C THR A 224 3.88 -3.79 8.40
N PRO A 225 3.55 -4.54 9.48
CA PRO A 225 2.50 -4.13 10.44
C PRO A 225 2.76 -2.75 11.05
N GLU A 226 4.03 -2.42 11.28
CA GLU A 226 4.48 -1.15 11.83
C GLU A 226 4.20 0.02 10.87
N ALA A 227 4.63 -0.06 9.61
CA ALA A 227 4.36 0.99 8.63
C ALA A 227 2.86 1.11 8.36
N ARG A 228 2.15 -0.02 8.26
CA ARG A 228 0.70 -0.03 8.10
C ARG A 228 -0.01 0.74 9.23
N ALA A 229 0.34 0.47 10.49
CA ALA A 229 -0.27 1.16 11.62
C ALA A 229 0.01 2.67 11.63
N VAL A 230 1.21 3.08 11.19
CA VAL A 230 1.56 4.49 11.02
C VAL A 230 0.71 5.14 9.92
N LEU A 231 0.60 4.49 8.75
CA LEU A 231 -0.17 5.00 7.62
C LEU A 231 -1.67 5.08 7.94
N GLU A 232 -2.24 4.08 8.61
CA GLU A 232 -3.65 4.10 9.03
C GLU A 232 -3.95 5.29 9.95
N LYS A 233 -3.07 5.53 10.94
CA LYS A 233 -3.21 6.67 11.85
C LYS A 233 -3.09 8.00 11.11
N ASN A 234 -2.10 8.15 10.22
CA ASN A 234 -1.95 9.39 9.46
C ASN A 234 -3.14 9.61 8.53
N PHE A 235 -3.63 8.55 7.87
CA PHE A 235 -4.83 8.61 7.03
C PHE A 235 -6.08 9.04 7.80
N GLU A 236 -6.24 8.59 9.05
CA GLU A 236 -7.30 9.10 9.92
C GLU A 236 -7.16 10.60 10.21
N ASP A 237 -5.95 11.14 10.25
CA ASP A 237 -5.70 12.57 10.41
C ASP A 237 -6.15 13.33 9.14
N GLU A 238 -5.74 12.87 7.96
CA GLU A 238 -6.13 13.42 6.65
C GLU A 238 -7.65 13.47 6.46
N GLN A 239 -8.36 12.42 6.87
CA GLN A 239 -9.81 12.37 6.81
C GLN A 239 -10.45 13.43 7.72
N ARG A 240 -9.87 13.67 8.90
CA ARG A 240 -10.35 14.70 9.84
C ARG A 240 -10.06 16.10 9.32
N HIS A 241 -8.89 16.34 8.73
CA HIS A 241 -8.54 17.62 8.10
C HIS A 241 -9.50 17.94 6.95
N LEU A 242 -9.71 16.99 6.03
CA LEU A 242 -10.65 17.12 4.92
C LEU A 242 -12.08 17.43 5.40
N ALA A 243 -12.57 16.66 6.38
CA ALA A 243 -13.90 16.85 6.93
C ALA A 243 -14.06 18.24 7.54
N TRP A 244 -13.05 18.70 8.27
CA TRP A 244 -13.05 20.02 8.90
C TRP A 244 -13.04 21.14 7.86
N LEU A 245 -12.18 21.07 6.84
CA LEU A 245 -12.10 22.07 5.78
C LEU A 245 -13.40 22.16 4.96
N ILE A 246 -14.02 21.02 4.66
CA ILE A 246 -15.33 20.97 3.99
C ILE A 246 -16.42 21.61 4.86
N ASP A 247 -16.41 21.37 6.17
CA ASP A 247 -17.38 22.01 7.07
C ASP A 247 -17.13 23.53 7.14
N TYR A 248 -15.89 23.96 7.30
CA TYR A 248 -15.52 25.37 7.31
C TYR A 248 -15.93 26.08 6.01
N GLU A 249 -15.69 25.46 4.85
CA GLU A 249 -16.08 25.99 3.54
C GLU A 249 -17.60 26.24 3.44
N LYS A 250 -18.41 25.33 3.99
CA LYS A 250 -19.87 25.48 4.02
C LYS A 250 -20.30 26.64 4.92
N ARG A 251 -19.62 26.85 6.05
CA ARG A 251 -19.93 27.93 7.00
C ARG A 251 -19.64 29.33 6.44
N LEU A 252 -18.69 29.44 5.49
CA LEU A 252 -18.43 30.71 4.79
C LEU A 252 -19.62 31.24 3.99
N GLY A 253 -20.63 30.40 3.69
CA GLY A 253 -21.80 30.79 2.90
C GLY A 253 -21.45 31.05 1.43
N PRO A 254 -22.43 31.40 0.56
CA PRO A 254 -22.14 31.76 -0.84
C PRO A 254 -21.22 32.99 -0.91
N PRO A 255 -20.41 33.15 -1.99
CA PRO A 255 -19.63 34.37 -2.17
C PRO A 255 -20.59 35.57 -2.18
N GLU A 256 -20.24 36.67 -1.53
CA GLU A 256 -21.03 37.91 -1.60
C GLU A 256 -21.28 38.25 -3.07
N GLU A 257 -22.55 38.38 -3.47
CA GLU A 257 -22.89 38.89 -4.79
C GLU A 257 -22.27 40.28 -4.91
N VAL A 258 -21.31 40.41 -5.82
CA VAL A 258 -20.75 41.71 -6.18
C VAL A 258 -21.91 42.52 -6.74
N HIS A 259 -22.49 43.40 -5.91
CA HIS A 259 -23.49 44.36 -6.37
C HIS A 259 -22.80 45.23 -7.43
N GLU A 260 -23.04 44.94 -8.71
CA GLU A 260 -22.77 45.88 -9.79
C GLU A 260 -23.56 47.15 -9.47
N GLY A 261 -22.88 48.15 -8.91
CA GLY A 261 -23.45 49.47 -8.70
C GLY A 261 -24.04 50.00 -10.01
N PRO A 262 -25.09 50.83 -9.96
CA PRO A 262 -25.83 51.22 -11.15
C PRO A 262 -24.86 51.85 -12.16
N ARG A 263 -24.78 51.24 -13.36
CA ARG A 263 -24.03 51.80 -14.50
C ARG A 263 -24.61 53.18 -14.81
N ALA A 264 -23.80 54.21 -14.60
CA ALA A 264 -24.09 55.59 -14.99
C ALA A 264 -23.82 55.80 -16.48
#